data_AF-A0A151M5T5-F1
#
_entry.id   AF-A0A151M5T5-F1
#
_cell.length_a   1.000
_cell.length_b   1.000
_cell.length_c   1.000
_cell.angle_alpha   90.00
_cell.angle_beta   90.00
_cell.angle_gamma   90.00
#
_symmetry.space_group_name_H-M   'P 1'
#
loop_
_entity.id
_entity.type
_entity.pdbx_description
1 polymer ?
#
loop_
_entity_poly.entity_id
_entity_poly.type
_entity_poly.pdbx_seq_one_letter_code
_entity_poly.pdbx_strand_id
1 'polypeptide(L)'
;MRCWQPVRDGPLLWDASRSEPWATWVLLACFILHFVAWLIIFSIILIFDYAELMGVKQVYYHCLGMGDPLALKSVRAVRLYSHLRHPVYLEFLLILWAVPCLSLDRLLLATLFTAYMTCGHSLDQQDYLYLRAQLDKKFQVFSREEAAYGDLLARNGPVLSKES
;
A
#
# COMPACT_ATOMS: atom_id res chain seq x y z
N MET A 1 -42.10 -6.52 0.74
CA MET A 1 -40.69 -6.28 1.14
C MET A 1 -40.67 -5.12 2.15
N ARG A 2 -40.86 -5.40 3.45
CA ARG A 2 -40.95 -4.38 4.53
C ARG A 2 -39.91 -4.61 5.64
N CYS A 3 -38.93 -5.47 5.40
CA CYS A 3 -38.06 -6.02 6.45
C CYS A 3 -36.72 -5.28 6.60
N TRP A 4 -36.51 -4.20 5.85
CA TRP A 4 -35.32 -3.37 5.96
C TRP A 4 -35.75 -1.93 6.25
N GLN A 5 -35.51 -1.48 7.48
CA GLN A 5 -35.63 -0.08 7.84
C GLN A 5 -34.22 0.49 8.03
N PRO A 6 -33.89 1.63 7.40
CA PRO A 6 -32.61 2.28 7.63
C PRO A 6 -32.57 2.75 9.10
N VAL A 7 -31.49 2.41 9.80
CA VAL A 7 -31.20 2.97 11.12
C VAL A 7 -30.91 4.45 10.92
N ARG A 8 -31.89 5.30 11.25
CA ARG A 8 -31.80 6.76 11.00
C ARG A 8 -30.92 7.46 12.04
N ASP A 9 -30.90 6.94 13.27
CA ASP A 9 -30.25 7.61 14.41
C ASP A 9 -29.53 6.56 15.28
N GLY A 10 -28.38 6.08 14.81
CA GLY A 10 -27.46 5.32 15.65
C GLY A 10 -26.65 6.26 16.55
N PRO A 11 -26.25 5.84 17.76
CA PRO A 11 -25.38 6.66 18.61
C PRO A 11 -24.05 6.90 17.88
N LEU A 12 -23.76 8.18 17.61
CA LEU A 12 -22.46 8.64 17.12
C LEU A 12 -21.50 8.71 18.31
N LEU A 13 -20.40 7.95 18.24
CA LEU A 13 -19.36 7.97 19.27
C LEU A 13 -18.47 9.21 19.12
N TRP A 14 -18.23 9.60 17.87
CA TRP A 14 -17.45 10.78 17.52
C TRP A 14 -18.08 11.49 16.32
N ASP A 15 -18.19 12.81 16.41
CA ASP A 15 -18.73 13.67 15.36
C ASP A 15 -17.89 14.95 15.24
N ALA A 16 -16.90 14.93 14.34
CA ALA A 16 -16.05 16.09 14.08
C ALA A 16 -16.82 17.27 13.50
N SER A 17 -18.02 17.06 12.93
CA SER A 17 -18.84 18.13 12.35
C SER A 17 -19.44 19.06 13.40
N ARG A 18 -19.55 18.64 14.67
CA ARG A 18 -19.98 19.50 15.78
C ARG A 18 -18.86 20.34 16.39
N SER A 19 -17.62 20.10 15.98
CA SER A 19 -16.44 20.74 16.58
C SER A 19 -16.13 22.05 15.85
N GLU A 20 -16.97 23.07 16.03
CA GLU A 20 -16.72 24.42 15.52
C GLU A 20 -15.56 25.09 16.28
N PRO A 21 -14.61 25.79 15.62
CA PRO A 21 -14.50 26.09 14.18
C PRO A 21 -13.65 25.09 13.36
N TRP A 22 -13.19 24.00 13.97
CA TRP A 22 -12.23 23.06 13.36
C TRP A 22 -12.87 22.05 12.40
N ALA A 23 -14.20 21.96 12.39
CA ALA A 23 -14.97 20.98 11.62
C ALA A 23 -14.50 20.91 10.15
N THR A 24 -14.44 22.05 9.46
CA THR A 24 -14.01 22.13 8.06
C THR A 24 -12.59 21.59 7.84
N TRP A 25 -11.66 21.92 8.73
CA TRP A 25 -10.27 21.50 8.62
C TRP A 25 -10.11 20.00 8.87
N VAL A 26 -10.84 19.44 9.85
CA VAL A 26 -10.81 18.01 10.13
C VAL A 26 -11.40 17.21 8.96
N LEU A 27 -12.53 17.65 8.40
CA LEU A 27 -13.14 17.02 7.23
C LEU A 27 -12.19 17.06 6.02
N LEU A 28 -11.56 18.20 5.77
CA LEU A 28 -10.60 18.36 4.68
C LEU A 28 -9.36 17.46 4.88
N ALA A 29 -8.82 17.41 6.10
CA ALA A 29 -7.68 16.55 6.43
C ALA A 29 -8.02 15.07 6.22
N CYS A 30 -9.18 14.61 6.72
CA CYS A 30 -9.67 13.25 6.48
C CYS A 30 -9.82 12.95 4.98
N PHE A 31 -10.36 13.89 4.20
CA PHE A 31 -10.52 13.74 2.76
C PHE A 31 -9.18 13.61 2.03
N ILE A 32 -8.22 14.51 2.30
CA ILE A 32 -6.89 14.47 1.69
C ILE A 32 -6.20 13.15 2.06
N LEU A 33 -6.28 12.75 3.32
CA LEU A 33 -5.68 11.53 3.82
C LEU A 33 -6.26 10.29 3.12
N HIS A 34 -7.58 10.24 2.95
CA HIS A 34 -8.25 9.18 2.19
C HIS A 34 -7.83 9.16 0.72
N PHE A 35 -7.78 10.33 0.08
CA PHE A 35 -7.39 10.44 -1.32
C PHE A 35 -5.96 9.94 -1.55
N VAL A 36 -5.03 10.35 -0.69
CA VAL A 36 -3.64 9.88 -0.71
C VAL A 36 -3.57 8.37 -0.46
N ALA A 37 -4.29 7.84 0.52
CA ALA A 37 -4.31 6.41 0.81
C ALA A 37 -4.81 5.59 -0.40
N TRP A 38 -5.88 6.03 -1.06
CA TRP A 38 -6.35 5.39 -2.28
C TRP A 38 -5.32 5.42 -3.41
N LEU A 39 -4.65 6.55 -3.62
CA LEU A 39 -3.60 6.68 -4.63
C LEU A 39 -2.42 5.73 -4.36
N ILE A 40 -2.03 5.58 -3.09
CA ILE A 40 -1.00 4.63 -2.66
C ILE A 40 -1.47 3.19 -2.89
N ILE A 41 -2.71 2.84 -2.52
CA ILE A 41 -3.30 1.51 -2.78
C ILE A 41 -3.25 1.18 -4.27
N PHE A 42 -3.70 2.10 -5.13
CA PHE A 42 -3.64 1.89 -6.58
C PHE A 42 -2.20 1.73 -7.07
N SER A 43 -1.28 2.55 -6.57
CA SER A 43 0.15 2.42 -6.89
C SER A 43 0.71 1.05 -6.49
N ILE A 44 0.38 0.56 -5.29
CA ILE A 44 0.81 -0.76 -4.80
C ILE A 44 0.22 -1.86 -5.67
N ILE A 45 -1.06 -1.80 -6.04
CA ILE A 45 -1.71 -2.80 -6.91
C ILE A 45 -1.09 -2.84 -8.31
N LEU A 46 -0.55 -1.71 -8.80
CA LEU A 46 0.14 -1.65 -10.09
C LEU A 46 1.61 -2.12 -10.00
N ILE A 47 2.32 -1.74 -8.93
CA ILE A 47 3.74 -2.06 -8.73
C ILE A 47 3.91 -3.53 -8.34
N PHE A 48 3.07 -4.01 -7.43
CA PHE A 48 3.01 -5.41 -7.08
C PHE A 48 2.08 -6.08 -8.07
N ASP A 49 2.52 -7.19 -8.67
CA ASP A 49 1.64 -8.05 -9.47
C ASP A 49 0.60 -8.68 -8.53
N TYR A 50 -0.43 -7.92 -8.16
CA TYR A 50 -1.43 -8.30 -7.17
C TYR A 50 -2.25 -9.49 -7.66
N ALA A 51 -2.41 -9.62 -8.97
CA ALA A 51 -3.01 -10.80 -9.61
C ALA A 51 -2.17 -12.07 -9.36
N GLU A 52 -0.86 -11.94 -9.24
CA GLU A 52 0.02 -13.05 -8.86
C GLU A 52 -0.13 -13.42 -7.38
N LEU A 53 -0.22 -12.42 -6.48
CA LEU A 53 -0.47 -12.62 -5.04
C LEU A 53 -1.84 -13.29 -4.77
N MET A 54 -2.86 -12.91 -5.54
CA MET A 54 -4.22 -13.48 -5.44
C MET A 54 -4.35 -14.86 -6.11
N GLY A 55 -3.30 -15.38 -6.76
CA GLY A 55 -3.33 -16.65 -7.48
C GLY A 55 -4.06 -16.61 -8.83
N VAL A 56 -4.57 -15.45 -9.25
CA VAL A 56 -5.28 -15.28 -10.55
C VAL A 56 -4.34 -15.63 -11.71
N LYS A 57 -3.07 -15.24 -11.61
CA LYS A 57 -2.06 -15.58 -12.62
C LYS A 57 -1.78 -17.08 -12.72
N GLN A 58 -1.82 -17.80 -11.60
CA GLN A 58 -1.65 -19.26 -11.58
C GLN A 58 -2.80 -19.95 -12.32
N VAL A 59 -4.04 -19.54 -12.03
CA VAL A 59 -5.23 -20.06 -12.72
C VAL A 59 -5.19 -19.72 -14.20
N TYR A 60 -4.83 -18.49 -14.57
CA TYR A 60 -4.72 -18.05 -15.95
C TYR A 60 -3.70 -18.86 -16.76
N TYR A 61 -2.51 -19.08 -16.20
CA TYR A 61 -1.44 -19.87 -16.83
C TYR A 61 -1.85 -21.34 -16.98
N HIS A 62 -2.45 -21.92 -15.94
CA HIS A 62 -3.02 -23.26 -15.99
C HIS A 62 -4.07 -23.42 -17.09
N CYS A 63 -4.99 -22.45 -17.24
CA CYS A 63 -5.99 -22.45 -18.31
C CYS A 63 -5.38 -22.36 -19.71
N LEU A 64 -4.21 -21.74 -19.86
CA LEU A 64 -3.49 -21.60 -21.13
C LEU A 64 -2.51 -22.75 -21.41
N GLY A 65 -2.39 -23.73 -20.50
CA GLY A 65 -1.42 -24.82 -20.62
C GLY A 65 0.04 -24.37 -20.52
N MET A 66 0.27 -23.13 -20.07
CA MET A 66 1.59 -22.61 -19.74
C MET A 66 1.83 -23.00 -18.28
N GLY A 67 2.87 -23.78 -17.98
CA GLY A 67 3.13 -24.31 -16.63
C GLY A 67 3.21 -23.25 -15.52
N ASP A 68 3.45 -23.70 -14.29
CA ASP A 68 3.31 -22.86 -13.09
C ASP A 68 4.25 -21.62 -13.10
N PRO A 69 3.72 -20.38 -13.12
CA PRO A 69 4.52 -19.16 -13.12
C PRO A 69 5.38 -19.00 -11.86
N LEU A 70 5.03 -19.68 -10.75
CA LEU A 70 5.83 -19.66 -9.52
C LEU A 70 7.13 -20.46 -9.61
N ALA A 71 7.24 -21.42 -10.55
CA ALA A 71 8.42 -22.27 -10.68
C ALA A 71 9.69 -21.48 -11.09
N LEU A 72 9.52 -20.29 -11.67
CA LEU A 72 10.62 -19.41 -12.06
C LEU A 72 11.12 -18.50 -10.91
N LYS A 73 10.37 -18.38 -9.80
CA LYS A 73 10.71 -17.47 -8.69
C LYS A 73 11.58 -18.16 -7.64
N SER A 74 12.45 -17.37 -7.01
CA SER A 74 13.28 -17.87 -5.92
C SER A 74 12.43 -18.27 -4.70
N VAL A 75 12.82 -19.35 -4.03
CA VAL A 75 12.12 -19.89 -2.85
C VAL A 75 11.90 -18.83 -1.76
N ARG A 76 12.87 -17.91 -1.59
CA ARG A 76 12.76 -16.80 -0.63
C ARG A 76 11.73 -15.75 -1.03
N ALA A 77 11.55 -15.47 -2.33
CA ALA A 77 10.52 -14.56 -2.80
C ALA A 77 9.12 -15.16 -2.62
N VAL A 78 8.96 -16.46 -2.90
CA VAL A 78 7.69 -17.17 -2.68
C VAL A 78 7.31 -17.18 -1.19
N ARG A 79 8.28 -17.42 -0.30
CA ARG A 79 8.08 -17.34 1.16
C ARG A 79 7.62 -15.94 1.59
N LEU A 80 8.31 -14.90 1.14
CA LEU A 80 7.93 -13.51 1.44
C LEU A 80 6.50 -13.20 1.00
N TYR A 81 6.11 -13.56 -0.23
CA TYR A 81 4.76 -13.33 -0.72
C TYR A 81 3.70 -14.14 0.03
N SER A 82 4.02 -15.35 0.51
CA SER A 82 3.09 -16.16 1.30
C SER A 82 2.79 -15.56 2.69
N HIS A 83 3.76 -14.84 3.26
CA HIS A 83 3.67 -14.19 4.56
C HIS A 83 3.11 -12.77 4.48
N LEU A 84 3.38 -12.07 3.36
CA LEU A 84 2.91 -10.72 3.07
C LEU A 84 1.62 -10.76 2.22
N ARG A 85 0.56 -11.35 2.78
CA ARG A 85 -0.73 -11.54 2.08
C ARG A 85 -1.44 -10.23 1.72
N HIS A 86 -1.22 -9.19 2.52
CA HIS A 86 -1.89 -7.89 2.36
C HIS A 86 -0.86 -6.76 2.36
N PRO A 87 -0.26 -6.44 1.19
CA PRO A 87 0.69 -5.33 1.07
C PRO A 87 0.07 -3.95 1.32
N VAL A 88 -1.26 -3.86 1.23
CA VAL A 88 -2.07 -2.64 1.41
C VAL A 88 -2.66 -2.50 2.82
N TYR A 89 -2.16 -3.28 3.79
CA TYR A 89 -2.73 -3.36 5.14
C TYR A 89 -2.79 -1.99 5.84
N LEU A 90 -1.70 -1.21 5.75
CA LEU A 90 -1.58 0.07 6.43
C LEU A 90 -2.56 1.11 5.87
N GLU A 91 -2.68 1.17 4.54
CA GLU A 91 -3.54 2.11 3.84
C GLU A 91 -5.02 1.79 4.08
N PHE A 92 -5.37 0.50 4.10
CA PHE A 92 -6.72 0.07 4.46
C PHE A 92 -7.07 0.40 5.91
N LEU A 93 -6.13 0.19 6.84
CA LEU A 93 -6.33 0.59 8.23
C LEU A 93 -6.59 2.10 8.34
N LEU A 94 -5.80 2.90 7.63
CA LEU A 94 -5.97 4.35 7.59
C LEU A 94 -7.35 4.75 7.06
N ILE A 95 -7.83 4.14 5.97
CA ILE A 95 -9.18 4.41 5.42
C ILE A 95 -10.29 4.00 6.39
N LEU A 96 -10.13 2.87 7.08
CA LEU A 96 -11.15 2.38 8.02
C LEU A 96 -11.29 3.29 9.24
N TRP A 97 -10.18 3.83 9.74
CA TRP A 97 -10.16 4.56 11.01
C TRP A 97 -10.17 6.08 10.85
N ALA A 98 -9.63 6.65 9.78
CA ALA A 98 -9.48 8.10 9.61
C ALA A 98 -10.76 8.80 9.11
N VAL A 99 -11.90 8.48 9.70
CA VAL A 99 -13.21 9.02 9.32
C VAL A 99 -13.63 10.22 10.18
N PRO A 100 -14.29 11.24 9.61
CA PRO A 100 -14.70 12.43 10.36
C PRO A 100 -15.83 12.14 11.37
N CYS A 101 -16.67 11.14 11.08
CA CYS A 101 -17.76 10.70 11.96
C CYS A 101 -17.65 9.20 12.21
N LEU A 102 -17.54 8.80 13.48
CA LEU A 102 -17.42 7.41 13.89
C LEU A 102 -18.75 6.95 14.50
N SER A 103 -19.54 6.24 13.71
CA SER A 103 -20.74 5.54 14.16
C SER A 103 -20.39 4.14 14.69
N LEU A 104 -21.31 3.54 15.45
CA LEU A 104 -21.09 2.22 16.04
C LEU A 104 -20.94 1.13 14.97
N ASP A 105 -21.71 1.21 13.88
CA ASP A 105 -21.60 0.32 12.72
C ASP A 105 -20.21 0.42 12.05
N ARG A 106 -19.68 1.64 11.90
CA ARG A 106 -18.33 1.86 11.36
C ARG A 106 -17.24 1.35 12.28
N LEU A 107 -17.38 1.55 13.58
CA LEU A 107 -16.42 1.02 14.55
C LEU A 107 -16.39 -0.52 14.50
N LEU A 108 -17.56 -1.15 14.45
CA LEU A 108 -17.66 -2.61 14.32
C LEU A 108 -17.04 -3.09 12.99
N LEU A 109 -17.31 -2.39 11.89
CA LEU A 109 -16.69 -2.69 10.60
C LEU A 109 -15.16 -2.56 10.67
N ALA A 110 -14.66 -1.43 11.18
CA ALA A 110 -13.23 -1.14 11.26
C ALA A 110 -12.50 -2.15 12.13
N THR A 111 -13.07 -2.51 13.29
CA THR A 111 -12.48 -3.50 14.21
C THR A 111 -12.46 -4.90 13.61
N LEU A 112 -13.56 -5.37 13.02
CA LEU A 112 -13.62 -6.69 12.39
C LEU A 112 -12.66 -6.79 11.20
N PHE A 113 -12.62 -5.79 10.33
CA PHE A 113 -11.69 -5.78 9.20
C PHE A 113 -10.23 -5.69 9.64
N THR A 114 -9.94 -4.88 10.66
CA THR A 114 -8.59 -4.82 11.24
C THR A 114 -8.19 -6.19 11.76
N ALA A 115 -9.00 -6.81 12.60
CA ALA A 115 -8.73 -8.14 13.16
C ALA A 115 -8.53 -9.20 12.08
N TYR A 116 -9.41 -9.22 11.06
CA TYR A 116 -9.29 -10.11 9.91
C TYR A 116 -7.95 -9.94 9.18
N MET A 117 -7.57 -8.70 8.86
CA MET A 117 -6.33 -8.42 8.14
C MET A 117 -5.09 -8.70 8.99
N THR A 118 -5.12 -8.40 10.30
CA THR A 118 -4.02 -8.72 11.23
C THR A 118 -3.80 -10.22 11.34
N CYS A 119 -4.87 -11.03 11.41
CA CYS A 119 -4.76 -12.49 11.44
C CYS A 119 -4.15 -13.06 10.16
N GLY A 120 -4.34 -12.38 9.02
CA GLY A 120 -3.74 -12.76 7.74
C GLY A 120 -2.29 -12.31 7.55
N HIS A 121 -1.75 -11.50 8.47
CA HIS A 121 -0.41 -10.94 8.38
C HIS A 121 0.56 -11.70 9.30
N SER A 122 1.52 -12.42 8.72
CA SER A 122 2.49 -13.21 9.49
C SER A 122 3.90 -13.02 8.94
N LEU A 123 4.41 -11.79 9.06
CA LEU A 123 5.80 -11.49 8.70
C LEU A 123 6.75 -12.05 9.76
N ASP A 124 7.66 -12.92 9.34
CA ASP A 124 8.74 -13.40 10.21
C ASP A 124 9.97 -12.49 10.13
N GLN A 125 10.83 -12.59 11.16
CA GLN A 125 12.13 -11.91 11.19
C GLN A 125 13.03 -12.26 9.98
N GLN A 126 12.89 -13.47 9.42
CA GLN A 126 13.63 -13.89 8.23
C GLN A 126 13.17 -13.14 6.97
N ASP A 127 11.88 -12.82 6.85
CA ASP A 127 11.34 -12.08 5.70
C ASP A 127 11.76 -10.62 5.76
N TYR A 128 11.79 -10.04 6.97
CA TYR A 128 12.32 -8.70 7.19
C TYR A 128 13.79 -8.59 6.74
N LEU A 129 14.63 -9.54 7.13
CA LEU A 129 16.05 -9.55 6.72
C LEU A 129 16.20 -9.71 5.20
N TYR A 130 15.37 -10.53 4.57
CA TYR A 130 15.36 -10.67 3.12
C TYR A 130 14.93 -9.38 2.41
N LEU A 131 13.87 -8.74 2.88
CA LEU A 131 13.37 -7.47 2.32
C LEU A 131 14.44 -6.37 2.45
N ARG A 132 15.09 -6.27 3.63
CA ARG A 132 16.18 -5.33 3.88
C ARG A 132 17.35 -5.55 2.91
N ALA A 133 17.79 -6.79 2.74
CA ALA A 133 18.87 -7.12 1.81
C ALA A 133 18.52 -6.78 0.34
N GLN A 134 17.25 -6.94 -0.06
CA GLN A 134 16.78 -6.53 -1.38
C GLN A 134 16.77 -5.01 -1.54
N LEU A 135 16.33 -4.28 -0.52
CA LEU A 135 16.29 -2.82 -0.52
C LEU A 135 17.71 -2.24 -0.59
N ASP A 136 18.64 -2.78 0.20
CA ASP A 136 20.06 -2.37 0.19
C ASP A 136 20.69 -2.60 -1.19
N LYS A 137 20.42 -3.74 -1.84
CA LYS A 137 20.89 -4.01 -3.21
C LYS A 137 20.37 -2.99 -4.21
N LYS A 138 19.08 -2.63 -4.14
CA LYS A 138 18.50 -1.63 -5.04
C LYS A 138 19.11 -0.24 -4.78
N PHE A 139 19.28 0.13 -3.52
CA PHE A 139 19.90 1.40 -3.14
C PHE A 139 21.33 1.51 -3.68
N GLN A 140 22.12 0.45 -3.56
CA GLN A 140 23.49 0.39 -4.10
C GLN A 140 23.54 0.52 -5.63
N VAL A 141 22.54 -0.03 -6.34
CA VAL A 141 22.43 0.12 -7.80
C VAL A 141 22.11 1.57 -8.15
N PHE A 142 21.12 2.19 -7.50
CA PHE A 142 20.77 3.59 -7.74
C PHE A 142 21.93 4.55 -7.41
N SER A 143 22.64 4.33 -6.30
CA SER A 143 23.79 5.18 -5.96
C SER A 143 24.94 5.04 -6.95
N ARG A 144 25.13 3.84 -7.52
CA ARG A 144 26.15 3.60 -8.56
C ARG A 144 25.78 4.28 -9.88
N GLU A 145 24.51 4.24 -10.26
CA GLU A 145 24.01 4.93 -11.45
C GLU A 145 24.10 6.45 -11.30
N GLU A 146 23.76 6.99 -10.12
CA GLU A 146 23.88 8.41 -9.82
C GLU A 146 25.34 8.88 -9.86
N ALA A 147 26.27 8.11 -9.29
CA ALA A 147 27.70 8.39 -9.39
C ALA A 147 28.21 8.35 -10.84
N ALA A 148 27.78 7.36 -11.63
CA ALA A 148 28.15 7.25 -13.04
C ALA A 148 27.59 8.41 -13.88
N TYR A 149 26.37 8.86 -13.60
CA TYR A 149 25.76 10.02 -14.27
C TYR A 149 26.47 11.33 -13.87
N GLY A 150 26.85 11.48 -12.61
CA GLY A 150 27.66 12.60 -12.11
C GLY A 150 29.02 12.70 -12.81
N ASP A 151 29.73 11.58 -12.97
CA ASP A 151 31.01 11.53 -13.70
C ASP A 151 30.86 11.89 -15.18
N LEU A 152 29.78 11.46 -15.83
CA LEU A 152 29.48 11.82 -17.23
C LEU A 152 29.18 13.31 -17.39
N LEU A 153 28.43 13.91 -16.47
CA LEU A 153 28.19 15.36 -16.45
C LEU A 153 29.45 16.15 -16.16
N ALA A 154 30.33 15.67 -15.27
CA ALA A 154 31.62 16.32 -15.00
C ALA A 154 32.55 16.29 -16.23
N ARG A 155 32.51 15.22 -17.03
CA ARG A 155 33.27 15.10 -18.29
C ARG A 155 32.68 15.90 -19.45
N ASN A 156 31.35 16.00 -19.55
CA ASN A 156 30.65 16.59 -20.69
C ASN A 156 29.98 17.94 -20.39
N GLY A 157 30.18 18.50 -19.19
CA GLY A 157 29.64 19.79 -18.78
C GLY A 157 30.13 20.92 -19.69
N PRO A 158 29.33 21.99 -19.90
CA PRO A 158 29.67 23.05 -20.83
C PRO A 158 30.99 23.69 -20.40
N VAL A 159 31.99 23.65 -21.29
CA VAL A 159 33.18 24.48 -21.20
C VAL A 159 32.66 25.91 -21.22
N LEU A 160 32.60 26.57 -20.06
CA LEU A 160 32.42 28.02 -19.98
C LEU A 160 33.56 28.62 -20.80
N SER A 161 33.25 28.97 -22.04
CA SER A 161 34.08 29.80 -22.89
C SER A 161 34.26 31.11 -22.14
N LYS A 162 35.41 31.25 -21.46
CA LYS A 162 35.97 32.54 -21.09
C LYS A 162 36.23 33.27 -22.40
N GLU A 163 35.23 33.98 -22.90
CA GLU A 163 35.48 35.10 -23.80
C GLU A 163 36.06 36.26 -22.97
N SER A 164 37.09 36.83 -23.57
CA SER A 164 38.00 37.86 -23.11
C SER A 164 37.36 39.21 -22.89
#